data_AF-A0A917XQ98-F1
#
_entry.id   AF-A0A917XQ98-F1
#
_cell.length_a   1.000
_cell.length_b   1.000
_cell.length_c   1.000
_cell.angle_alpha   90.00
_cell.angle_beta   90.00
_cell.angle_gamma   90.00
#
_symmetry.space_group_name_H-M   'P 1'
#
loop_
_entity.id
_entity.type
_entity.pdbx_description
1 polymer ?
#
loop_
_entity_poly.entity_id
_entity_poly.type
_entity_poly.pdbx_seq_one_letter_code
_entity_poly.pdbx_strand_id
1 'polypeptide(L)'
;MITGLSSYLGWEEPQHKKGCKRSGWDVHYRTEDHQYRSTGYGEEQPQHKCADEDCDHGTGFSRLIVRHVCKGCGAALVISAEKTPETRVEETSTRVLGYGLPPRQVAGLLLWPAHPWLRIGMLDAEEPHDFVVTRLKVREVTPETVVGQLTLGRGKLNGLVWTALAVPSADGGRYGLGQVRFVHANDGRGGGGKPLRTVNAAARWIAARLAEQPETAGAA
;
A
#
# COMPACT_ATOMS: atom_id res chain seq x y z
N MET A 1 -14.10 -19.60 7.88
CA MET A 1 -12.78 -19.28 7.30
C MET A 1 -12.66 -17.77 7.29
N ILE A 2 -11.65 -17.20 7.96
CA ILE A 2 -11.43 -15.75 7.95
C ILE A 2 -10.83 -15.40 6.60
N THR A 3 -11.67 -14.85 5.72
CA THR A 3 -11.35 -14.35 4.37
C THR A 3 -10.64 -13.00 4.47
N GLY A 4 -9.50 -12.93 5.15
CA GLY A 4 -8.81 -11.68 5.50
C GLY A 4 -8.18 -10.92 4.31
N LEU A 5 -8.84 -10.87 3.15
CA LEU A 5 -8.21 -10.61 1.86
C LEU A 5 -8.97 -9.71 0.86
N SER A 6 -10.03 -8.95 1.19
CA SER A 6 -10.47 -7.83 0.31
C SER A 6 -9.48 -6.64 0.27
N SER A 7 -8.24 -6.92 0.70
CA SER A 7 -6.94 -6.26 0.51
C SER A 7 -6.76 -4.87 1.10
N TYR A 8 -6.96 -4.77 2.40
CA TYR A 8 -6.34 -3.76 3.26
C TYR A 8 -6.82 -2.33 3.21
N LEU A 9 -7.63 -1.87 2.25
CA LEU A 9 -8.49 -0.66 2.30
C LEU A 9 -9.41 -0.53 1.06
N GLY A 10 -10.52 -1.28 1.01
CA GLY A 10 -11.63 -0.97 0.08
C GLY A 10 -11.36 -1.19 -1.41
N TRP A 11 -10.72 -2.31 -1.78
CA TRP A 11 -10.64 -2.68 -3.19
C TRP A 11 -12.03 -3.02 -3.73
N GLU A 12 -12.39 -2.38 -4.83
CA GLU A 12 -13.64 -2.67 -5.52
C GLU A 12 -13.49 -3.90 -6.42
N GLU A 13 -14.44 -4.83 -6.34
CA GLU A 13 -14.53 -5.89 -7.34
C GLU A 13 -15.27 -5.36 -8.58
N PRO A 14 -14.75 -5.59 -9.80
CA PRO A 14 -15.45 -5.25 -11.03
C PRO A 14 -16.85 -5.87 -11.06
N GLN A 15 -17.85 -5.08 -11.44
CA GLN A 15 -19.25 -5.52 -11.42
C GLN A 15 -19.63 -6.34 -12.66
N HIS A 16 -20.40 -7.41 -12.46
CA HIS A 16 -21.00 -8.17 -13.55
C HIS A 16 -22.30 -7.52 -14.06
N LYS A 17 -22.69 -7.82 -15.30
CA LYS A 17 -24.04 -7.48 -15.78
C LYS A 17 -25.10 -8.27 -15.00
N LYS A 18 -26.26 -7.66 -14.80
CA LYS A 18 -27.42 -8.26 -14.13
C LYS A 18 -27.77 -9.62 -14.76
N GLY A 19 -27.89 -10.66 -13.93
CA GLY A 19 -28.25 -12.01 -14.36
C GLY A 19 -27.08 -12.89 -14.82
N CYS A 20 -25.82 -12.49 -14.62
CA CYS A 20 -24.66 -13.34 -14.90
C CYS A 20 -24.69 -14.61 -14.03
N LYS A 21 -24.71 -15.79 -14.67
CA LYS A 21 -24.74 -17.09 -13.98
C LYS A 21 -23.36 -17.74 -13.81
N ARG A 22 -22.32 -17.16 -14.41
CA ARG A 22 -20.93 -17.64 -14.37
C ARG A 22 -20.01 -16.46 -14.05
N SER A 23 -20.02 -16.05 -12.78
CA SER A 23 -19.19 -14.97 -12.25
C SER A 23 -17.74 -15.43 -12.11
N GLY A 24 -16.93 -15.07 -13.09
CA GLY A 24 -15.48 -15.22 -13.08
C GLY A 24 -14.88 -14.18 -14.01
N TRP A 25 -13.74 -13.62 -13.62
CA TRP A 25 -13.00 -12.63 -14.38
C TRP A 25 -11.70 -13.24 -14.91
N ASP A 26 -11.52 -13.25 -16.23
CA ASP A 26 -10.20 -13.46 -16.80
C ASP A 26 -9.42 -12.17 -16.71
N VAL A 27 -8.16 -12.28 -16.27
CA VAL A 27 -7.24 -11.16 -16.20
C VAL A 27 -6.13 -11.37 -17.21
N HIS A 28 -5.96 -10.41 -18.10
CA HIS A 28 -4.88 -10.37 -19.07
C HIS A 28 -4.20 -9.03 -19.00
N TYR A 29 -2.88 -8.99 -19.22
CA TYR A 29 -2.17 -7.73 -19.38
C TYR A 29 -1.33 -7.74 -20.66
N ARG A 30 -1.05 -6.55 -21.18
CA ARG A 30 -0.06 -6.32 -22.23
C ARG A 30 0.74 -5.07 -21.92
N THR A 31 1.95 -5.00 -22.46
CA THR A 31 2.77 -3.79 -22.45
C THR A 31 2.79 -3.23 -23.87
N GLU A 32 2.55 -1.93 -24.01
CA GLU A 32 2.74 -1.19 -25.25
C GLU A 32 3.94 -0.26 -25.05
N ASP A 33 5.04 -0.53 -25.74
CA ASP A 33 6.22 0.31 -25.66
C ASP A 33 6.11 1.52 -26.60
N HIS A 34 7.03 2.48 -26.47
CA HIS A 34 7.11 3.67 -27.34
C HIS A 34 5.82 4.50 -27.41
N GLN A 35 5.09 4.61 -26.30
CA GLN A 35 3.95 5.52 -26.20
C GLN A 35 4.44 6.93 -25.95
N TYR A 36 3.66 7.94 -26.33
CA TYR A 36 4.01 9.34 -26.13
C TYR A 36 2.96 10.05 -25.28
N ARG A 37 3.39 10.89 -24.33
CA ARG A 37 2.50 11.74 -23.56
C ARG A 37 1.92 12.81 -24.49
N SER A 38 0.64 12.73 -24.81
CA SER A 38 0.02 13.69 -25.75
C SER A 38 0.11 15.11 -25.19
N THR A 39 0.73 16.03 -25.92
CA THR A 39 0.75 17.47 -25.62
C THR A 39 -0.36 18.23 -26.34
N GLY A 40 -1.15 17.58 -27.19
CA GLY A 40 -2.19 18.21 -28.01
C GLY A 40 -2.54 17.38 -29.25
N TYR A 41 -3.62 17.75 -29.94
CA TYR A 41 -4.09 17.07 -31.16
C TYR A 41 -3.18 17.39 -32.35
N GLY A 42 -2.20 16.51 -32.63
CA GLY A 42 -1.47 16.48 -33.91
C GLY A 42 -0.21 17.34 -34.00
N GLU A 43 0.29 17.89 -32.89
CA GLU A 43 1.57 18.60 -32.87
C GLU A 43 2.75 17.63 -32.75
N GLU A 44 3.87 17.96 -33.39
CA GLU A 44 5.12 17.23 -33.21
C GLU A 44 5.55 17.31 -31.75
N GLN A 45 5.80 16.13 -31.17
CA GLN A 45 6.18 16.00 -29.77
C GLN A 45 7.55 16.67 -29.56
N PRO A 46 7.69 17.61 -28.61
CA PRO A 46 8.99 18.19 -28.32
C PRO A 46 9.96 17.08 -27.88
N GLN A 47 11.08 16.95 -28.60
CA GLN A 47 12.13 16.02 -28.22
C GLN A 47 12.68 16.42 -26.85
N HIS A 48 12.74 15.45 -25.94
CA HIS A 48 13.31 15.65 -24.62
C HIS A 48 14.83 15.83 -24.72
N LYS A 49 15.35 16.99 -24.31
CA LYS A 49 16.78 17.36 -24.44
C LYS A 49 17.53 17.24 -23.11
N CYS A 50 17.27 16.21 -22.31
CA CYS A 50 18.14 15.94 -21.16
C CYS A 50 19.44 15.30 -21.65
N ALA A 51 20.56 15.75 -21.11
CA ALA A 51 21.89 15.22 -21.42
C ALA A 51 22.21 13.95 -20.60
N ASP A 52 21.35 13.61 -19.65
CA ASP A 52 21.46 12.40 -18.83
C ASP A 52 20.92 11.19 -19.61
N GLU A 53 21.76 10.18 -19.78
CA GLU A 53 21.42 8.94 -20.49
C GLU A 53 20.43 8.06 -19.70
N ASP A 54 20.30 8.28 -18.39
CA ASP A 54 19.39 7.58 -17.50
C ASP A 54 18.09 8.37 -17.22
N CYS A 55 17.85 9.46 -17.97
CA CYS A 55 16.67 10.29 -17.82
C CYS A 55 15.38 9.59 -18.30
N ASP A 56 14.44 9.33 -17.39
CA ASP A 56 13.14 8.68 -17.63
C ASP A 56 11.95 9.66 -17.83
N HIS A 57 12.19 10.97 -17.74
CA HIS A 57 11.18 12.02 -17.90
C HIS A 57 11.00 12.51 -19.35
N GLY A 58 11.44 11.70 -20.32
CA GLY A 58 11.19 11.93 -21.75
C GLY A 58 9.70 11.90 -22.11
N THR A 59 9.33 12.38 -23.31
CA THR A 59 7.93 12.30 -23.78
C THR A 59 7.46 10.87 -24.03
N GLY A 60 8.41 9.93 -24.17
CA GLY A 60 8.16 8.51 -24.40
C GLY A 60 7.96 7.71 -23.10
N PHE A 61 7.05 6.74 -23.10
CA PHE A 61 6.82 5.82 -21.99
C PHE A 61 6.33 4.45 -22.47
N SER A 62 6.48 3.41 -21.64
CA SER A 62 5.79 2.14 -21.84
C SER A 62 4.42 2.20 -21.15
N ARG A 63 3.34 1.78 -21.79
CA ARG A 63 2.01 1.70 -21.18
C ARG A 63 1.71 0.25 -20.78
N LEU A 64 1.35 0.03 -19.53
CA LEU A 64 0.76 -1.22 -19.06
C LEU A 64 -0.75 -1.15 -19.21
N ILE A 65 -1.35 -2.16 -19.85
CA ILE A 65 -2.80 -2.30 -19.97
C ILE A 65 -3.21 -3.62 -19.33
N VAL A 66 -4.11 -3.55 -18.35
CA VAL A 66 -4.73 -4.70 -17.69
C VAL A 66 -6.19 -4.75 -18.07
N ARG A 67 -6.65 -5.91 -18.53
CA ARG A 67 -8.04 -6.14 -18.91
C ARG A 67 -8.63 -7.28 -18.08
N HIS A 68 -9.74 -6.99 -17.42
CA HIS A 68 -10.61 -7.95 -16.76
C HIS A 68 -11.80 -8.24 -17.68
N VAL A 69 -12.09 -9.50 -18.00
CA VAL A 69 -13.24 -9.88 -18.82
C VAL A 69 -14.01 -11.03 -18.16
N CYS A 70 -15.32 -10.86 -17.99
CA CYS A 70 -16.17 -11.97 -17.58
C CYS A 70 -16.63 -12.78 -18.80
N LYS A 71 -16.18 -14.03 -18.93
CA LYS A 71 -16.64 -14.93 -20.03
C LYS A 71 -18.15 -15.18 -20.00
N GLY A 72 -18.79 -15.09 -18.83
CA GLY A 72 -20.21 -15.39 -18.66
C GLY A 72 -21.13 -14.30 -19.23
N CYS A 73 -20.88 -13.04 -18.88
CA CYS A 73 -21.75 -11.91 -19.28
C CYS A 73 -21.08 -10.91 -20.23
N GLY A 74 -19.80 -11.09 -20.55
CA GLY A 74 -19.04 -10.18 -21.39
C GLY A 74 -18.83 -8.80 -20.78
N ALA A 75 -18.99 -8.65 -19.46
CA ALA A 75 -18.54 -7.43 -18.77
C ALA A 75 -17.02 -7.33 -18.89
N ALA A 76 -16.50 -6.13 -19.12
CA ALA A 76 -15.07 -5.91 -19.25
C ALA A 76 -14.66 -4.58 -18.58
N LEU A 77 -13.50 -4.59 -17.91
CA LEU A 77 -12.84 -3.42 -17.34
C LEU A 77 -11.41 -3.37 -17.91
N VAL A 78 -11.03 -2.24 -18.49
CA VAL A 78 -9.67 -2.01 -19.00
C VAL A 78 -9.04 -0.88 -18.19
N ILE A 79 -7.89 -1.17 -17.59
CA ILE A 79 -7.09 -0.23 -16.81
C ILE A 79 -5.81 0.00 -17.59
N SER A 80 -5.45 1.26 -17.84
CA SER A 80 -4.19 1.64 -18.47
C SER A 80 -3.40 2.54 -17.55
N ALA A 81 -2.12 2.24 -17.38
CA ALA A 81 -1.18 3.07 -16.63
C ALA A 81 0.11 3.23 -17.42
N GLU A 82 0.79 4.35 -17.24
CA GLU A 82 2.21 4.42 -17.58
C GLU A 82 2.97 3.41 -16.72
N LYS A 83 3.84 2.62 -17.32
CA LYS A 83 4.68 1.60 -16.68
C LYS A 83 5.98 2.24 -16.24
N THR A 84 6.10 2.46 -14.95
CA THR A 84 7.31 2.87 -14.26
C THR A 84 7.63 1.81 -13.19
N PRO A 85 8.82 1.83 -12.57
CA PRO A 85 9.07 1.00 -11.39
C PRO A 85 8.00 1.17 -10.30
N GLU A 86 7.41 2.36 -10.15
CA GLU A 86 6.37 2.69 -9.16
C GLU A 86 5.02 2.07 -9.50
N THR A 87 4.61 2.13 -10.76
CA THR A 87 3.28 1.69 -11.19
C THR A 87 3.22 0.21 -11.58
N ARG A 88 4.37 -0.44 -11.78
CA ARG A 88 4.48 -1.87 -12.00
C ARG A 88 5.51 -2.48 -11.04
N VAL A 89 4.99 -3.30 -10.13
CA VAL A 89 5.81 -4.23 -9.35
C VAL A 89 5.34 -5.64 -9.73
N GLU A 90 6.24 -6.42 -10.31
CA GLU A 90 6.02 -7.84 -10.56
C GLU A 90 6.88 -8.64 -9.60
N GLU A 91 6.24 -9.52 -8.86
CA GLU A 91 6.91 -10.39 -7.91
C GLU A 91 6.19 -11.74 -7.90
N THR A 92 6.95 -12.83 -7.94
CA THR A 92 6.41 -14.20 -7.92
C THR A 92 6.22 -14.73 -6.49
N SER A 93 6.64 -13.97 -5.49
CA SER A 93 6.53 -14.26 -4.07
C SER A 93 5.66 -13.25 -3.32
N THR A 94 4.77 -13.74 -2.47
CA THR A 94 4.02 -12.89 -1.53
C THR A 94 4.90 -12.27 -0.44
N ARG A 95 6.17 -12.70 -0.32
CA ARG A 95 7.13 -12.18 0.65
C ARG A 95 7.38 -10.68 0.48
N VAL A 96 7.60 -10.22 -0.76
CA VAL A 96 7.95 -8.82 -1.04
C VAL A 96 6.71 -7.95 -1.01
N LEU A 97 5.59 -8.43 -1.57
CA LEU A 97 4.35 -7.65 -1.67
C LEU A 97 3.51 -7.65 -0.38
N GLY A 98 3.74 -8.58 0.55
CA GLY A 98 3.01 -8.72 1.81
C GLY A 98 1.53 -9.16 1.65
N TYR A 99 0.92 -8.94 0.49
CA TYR A 99 -0.45 -9.29 0.20
C TYR A 99 -0.71 -10.80 0.31
N GLY A 100 -1.76 -11.15 1.04
CA GLY A 100 -2.18 -12.54 1.25
C GLY A 100 -1.44 -13.29 2.36
N LEU A 101 -0.48 -12.65 3.03
CA LEU A 101 0.15 -13.22 4.23
C LEU A 101 -0.77 -13.05 5.46
N PRO A 102 -0.81 -14.03 6.39
CA PRO A 102 -1.59 -13.90 7.61
C PRO A 102 -1.02 -12.79 8.50
N PRO A 103 -1.86 -12.08 9.28
CA PRO A 103 -1.38 -11.08 10.21
C PRO A 103 -0.58 -11.71 11.35
N ARG A 104 0.35 -10.95 11.91
CA ARG A 104 1.06 -11.32 13.13
C ARG A 104 0.38 -10.66 14.33
N GLN A 105 0.18 -11.41 15.40
CA GLN A 105 -0.36 -10.85 16.63
C GLN A 105 0.77 -10.41 17.55
N VAL A 106 0.84 -9.11 17.85
CA VAL A 106 1.87 -8.52 18.71
C VAL A 106 1.26 -7.41 19.56
N ALA A 107 1.54 -7.41 20.88
CA ALA A 107 1.11 -6.36 21.80
C ALA A 107 -0.41 -6.07 21.79
N GLY A 108 -1.24 -7.11 21.59
CA GLY A 108 -2.70 -6.94 21.49
C GLY A 108 -3.19 -6.32 20.18
N LEU A 109 -2.34 -6.28 19.15
CA LEU A 109 -2.64 -5.76 17.82
C LEU A 109 -2.42 -6.84 16.78
N LEU A 110 -3.06 -6.67 15.61
CA LEU A 110 -2.78 -7.44 14.40
C LEU A 110 -1.95 -6.59 13.45
N LEU A 111 -0.82 -7.14 13.03
CA LEU A 111 0.14 -6.54 12.12
C LEU A 111 0.00 -7.22 10.79
N TRP A 112 -0.55 -6.49 9.83
CA TRP A 112 -0.91 -7.00 8.54
C TRP A 112 0.13 -6.57 7.50
N PRO A 113 0.86 -7.51 6.87
CA PRO A 113 1.85 -7.14 5.86
C PRO A 113 1.18 -6.48 4.64
N ALA A 114 1.66 -5.30 4.25
CA ALA A 114 1.14 -4.57 3.09
C ALA A 114 2.24 -3.72 2.45
N HIS A 115 2.38 -3.74 1.12
CA HIS A 115 3.50 -3.10 0.42
C HIS A 115 3.23 -1.75 -0.25
N PRO A 116 2.04 -1.40 -0.80
CA PRO A 116 1.98 -0.30 -1.76
C PRO A 116 1.71 1.07 -1.16
N TRP A 117 1.68 1.20 0.16
CA TRP A 117 1.22 2.45 0.76
C TRP A 117 2.24 3.57 0.65
N LEU A 118 3.54 3.27 0.61
CA LEU A 118 4.52 4.34 0.74
C LEU A 118 5.74 4.28 -0.18
N ARG A 119 6.23 3.13 -0.66
CA ARG A 119 7.55 3.08 -1.34
C ARG A 119 8.66 3.85 -0.59
N ILE A 120 8.52 4.07 0.72
CA ILE A 120 9.52 4.77 1.53
C ILE A 120 10.39 3.70 2.17
N GLY A 121 11.63 3.60 1.70
CA GLY A 121 12.66 2.80 2.37
C GLY A 121 12.66 1.31 2.05
N MET A 122 12.47 0.93 0.77
CA MET A 122 12.67 -0.47 0.34
C MET A 122 14.07 -0.96 0.73
N LEU A 123 14.11 -2.00 1.56
CA LEU A 123 15.34 -2.64 2.03
C LEU A 123 15.18 -4.14 1.91
N ASP A 124 16.04 -4.78 1.14
CA ASP A 124 16.10 -6.24 1.10
C ASP A 124 16.42 -6.78 2.50
N ALA A 125 15.39 -7.29 3.16
CA ALA A 125 15.42 -7.80 4.53
C ALA A 125 14.46 -8.99 4.66
N GLU A 126 14.63 -9.82 5.70
CA GLU A 126 13.78 -11.00 5.93
C GLU A 126 12.34 -10.64 6.33
N GLU A 127 12.13 -9.46 6.90
CA GLU A 127 10.82 -8.97 7.32
C GLU A 127 10.08 -8.27 6.17
N PRO A 128 8.73 -8.42 6.06
CA PRO A 128 7.98 -7.63 5.10
C PRO A 128 8.18 -6.14 5.43
N HIS A 129 8.36 -5.35 4.38
CA HIS A 129 8.86 -3.97 4.51
C HIS A 129 7.95 -3.11 5.40
N ASP A 130 6.63 -3.25 5.28
CA ASP A 130 5.65 -2.42 5.98
C ASP A 130 4.49 -3.25 6.56
N PHE A 131 3.82 -2.70 7.58
CA PHE A 131 2.60 -3.26 8.15
C PHE A 131 1.52 -2.19 8.35
N VAL A 132 0.28 -2.56 8.01
CA VAL A 132 -0.94 -1.90 8.50
C VAL A 132 -1.31 -2.54 9.83
N VAL A 133 -1.70 -1.74 10.83
CA VAL A 133 -1.96 -2.23 12.19
C VAL A 133 -3.42 -2.03 12.56
N THR A 134 -4.07 -3.08 13.06
CA THR A 134 -5.45 -3.05 13.56
C THR A 134 -5.54 -3.57 14.99
N ARG A 135 -6.70 -3.37 15.64
CA ARG A 135 -7.05 -4.11 16.87
C ARG A 135 -7.33 -5.58 16.58
N LEU A 136 -7.43 -6.39 17.63
CA LEU A 136 -7.88 -7.79 17.51
C LEU A 136 -9.33 -7.87 17.03
N LYS A 137 -9.71 -9.04 16.50
CA LYS A 137 -11.09 -9.40 16.12
C LYS A 137 -11.72 -8.52 15.03
N VAL A 138 -10.92 -7.80 14.25
CA VAL A 138 -11.42 -7.12 13.05
C VAL A 138 -11.86 -8.16 12.02
N ARG A 139 -13.03 -7.94 11.40
CA ARG A 139 -13.55 -8.82 10.34
C ARG A 139 -12.91 -8.52 8.98
N GLU A 140 -12.55 -7.26 8.77
CA GLU A 140 -11.96 -6.72 7.56
C GLU A 140 -11.02 -5.57 7.94
N VAL A 141 -9.99 -5.31 7.11
CA VAL A 141 -9.12 -4.14 7.28
C VAL A 141 -9.60 -3.03 6.35
N THR A 142 -10.30 -2.07 6.94
CA THR A 142 -10.83 -0.84 6.32
C THR A 142 -10.23 0.40 6.99
N PRO A 143 -10.37 1.62 6.42
CA PRO A 143 -9.67 2.80 6.94
C PRO A 143 -10.01 3.07 8.41
N GLU A 144 -11.24 2.74 8.80
CA GLU A 144 -11.81 2.92 10.14
C GLU A 144 -11.26 1.92 11.16
N THR A 145 -10.80 0.74 10.69
CA THR A 145 -10.25 -0.31 11.56
C THR A 145 -8.74 -0.18 11.78
N VAL A 146 -8.08 0.64 10.97
CA VAL A 146 -6.64 0.90 11.05
C VAL A 146 -6.36 1.82 12.24
N VAL A 147 -5.47 1.36 13.12
CA VAL A 147 -5.06 2.10 14.33
C VAL A 147 -3.60 2.54 14.31
N GLY A 148 -2.84 2.07 13.33
CA GLY A 148 -1.45 2.45 13.16
C GLY A 148 -0.81 1.90 11.90
N GLN A 149 0.44 2.26 11.71
CA GLN A 149 1.25 1.84 10.58
C GLN A 149 2.70 1.66 11.02
N LEU A 150 3.37 0.65 10.49
CA LEU A 150 4.80 0.40 10.68
C LEU A 150 5.51 0.40 9.34
N THR A 151 6.64 1.10 9.27
CA THR A 151 7.47 1.16 8.06
C THR A 151 8.93 0.87 8.40
N LEU A 152 9.53 -0.08 7.69
CA LEU A 152 10.94 -0.42 7.85
C LEU A 152 11.83 0.62 7.15
N GLY A 153 12.93 1.01 7.78
CA GLY A 153 13.90 1.89 7.18
C GLY A 153 15.32 1.68 7.72
N ARG A 154 16.26 2.52 7.26
CA ARG A 154 17.64 2.55 7.78
C ARG A 154 17.82 3.67 8.79
N GLY A 155 18.46 3.35 9.90
CA GLY A 155 19.04 4.30 10.84
C GLY A 155 20.51 4.57 10.55
N LYS A 156 21.20 5.17 11.52
CA LYS A 156 22.66 5.37 11.46
C LYS A 156 23.38 4.03 11.23
N LEU A 157 24.46 4.06 10.44
CA LEU A 157 25.31 2.90 10.13
C LEU A 157 24.56 1.71 9.53
N ASN A 158 23.55 1.97 8.68
CA ASN A 158 22.70 0.95 8.05
C ASN A 158 21.93 0.04 9.03
N GLY A 159 21.88 0.36 10.32
CA GLY A 159 21.10 -0.41 11.28
C GLY A 159 19.60 -0.25 11.03
N LEU A 160 18.82 -1.34 11.13
CA LEU A 160 17.37 -1.29 10.93
C LEU A 160 16.70 -0.35 11.95
N VAL A 161 15.70 0.39 11.48
CA VAL A 161 14.77 1.18 12.30
C VAL A 161 13.35 0.96 11.81
N TRP A 162 12.40 1.07 12.73
CA TRP A 162 10.97 1.05 12.44
C TRP A 162 10.37 2.42 12.71
N THR A 163 9.80 3.05 11.69
CA THR A 163 8.91 4.19 11.88
C THR A 163 7.53 3.66 12.28
N ALA A 164 6.89 4.29 13.25
CA ALA A 164 5.58 3.91 13.74
C ALA A 164 4.64 5.11 13.77
N LEU A 165 3.43 4.95 13.24
CA LEU A 165 2.33 5.91 13.32
C LEU A 165 1.20 5.30 14.15
N ALA A 166 0.54 6.11 14.98
CA ALA A 166 -0.49 5.62 15.89
C ALA A 166 -1.61 6.64 16.08
N VAL A 167 -2.80 6.10 16.40
CA VAL A 167 -4.05 6.83 16.67
C VAL A 167 -4.54 7.54 15.41
N PRO A 168 -5.57 7.00 14.73
CA PRO A 168 -6.12 7.63 13.54
C PRO A 168 -6.79 8.95 13.93
N SER A 169 -6.75 9.92 13.02
CA SER A 169 -7.39 11.23 13.21
C SER A 169 -8.39 11.49 12.08
N ALA A 170 -9.63 11.75 12.47
CA ALA A 170 -10.73 12.07 11.55
C ALA A 170 -10.62 13.50 10.99
N ASP A 171 -9.91 14.39 11.69
CA ASP A 171 -9.72 15.80 11.38
C ASP A 171 -8.43 16.12 10.60
N GLY A 172 -7.75 15.09 10.07
CA GLY A 172 -6.60 15.26 9.18
C GLY A 172 -5.25 15.32 9.91
N GLY A 173 -4.96 14.28 10.69
CA GLY A 173 -3.75 14.15 11.52
C GLY A 173 -2.45 14.53 10.82
N ARG A 174 -1.46 14.95 11.61
CA ARG A 174 -0.19 15.50 11.10
C ARG A 174 0.66 14.48 10.33
N TYR A 175 0.51 13.20 10.62
CA TYR A 175 1.39 12.14 10.11
C TYR A 175 0.64 11.12 9.23
N GLY A 176 1.39 10.39 8.41
CA GLY A 176 0.86 9.45 7.42
C GLY A 176 0.68 10.07 6.03
N LEU A 177 0.41 9.24 5.03
CA LEU A 177 0.05 9.64 3.66
C LEU A 177 -1.09 8.72 3.19
N GLY A 178 -1.94 9.18 2.26
CA GLY A 178 -3.04 8.38 1.73
C GLY A 178 -4.34 8.48 2.54
N GLN A 179 -5.07 7.36 2.68
CA GLN A 179 -6.46 7.34 3.18
C GLN A 179 -6.59 7.43 4.70
N VAL A 180 -5.51 7.22 5.47
CA VAL A 180 -5.53 7.28 6.94
C VAL A 180 -4.44 8.24 7.43
N ARG A 181 -4.81 9.17 8.31
CA ARG A 181 -3.91 10.14 8.95
C ARG A 181 -3.81 9.84 10.44
N PHE A 182 -2.66 10.11 11.04
CA PHE A 182 -2.34 9.75 12.42
C PHE A 182 -1.92 10.95 13.27
N VAL A 183 -2.25 10.88 14.56
CA VAL A 183 -1.92 11.91 15.56
C VAL A 183 -0.48 11.80 16.03
N HIS A 184 0.02 10.57 16.21
CA HIS A 184 1.34 10.32 16.76
C HIS A 184 2.27 9.67 15.73
N ALA A 185 3.56 10.03 15.83
CA ALA A 185 4.64 9.39 15.08
C ALA A 185 5.86 9.13 15.97
N ASN A 186 6.57 8.05 15.68
CA ASN A 186 7.94 7.79 16.10
C ASN A 186 8.77 7.47 14.85
N ASP A 187 9.87 8.18 14.64
CA ASP A 187 10.70 8.06 13.44
C ASP A 187 11.66 6.85 13.48
N GLY A 188 11.66 6.09 14.57
CA GLY A 188 12.53 4.94 14.82
C GLY A 188 13.96 5.31 15.20
N ARG A 189 14.32 6.60 15.14
CA ARG A 189 15.66 7.15 15.39
C ARG A 189 15.76 7.95 16.70
N GLY A 190 14.63 8.21 17.36
CA GLY A 190 14.57 8.89 18.65
C GLY A 190 13.58 10.07 18.67
N GLY A 191 13.05 10.48 17.51
CA GLY A 191 11.93 11.41 17.43
C GLY A 191 10.64 10.68 17.82
N GLY A 192 9.86 11.25 18.75
CA GLY A 192 8.61 10.64 19.24
C GLY A 192 8.78 9.53 20.29
N GLY A 193 10.00 9.27 20.76
CA GLY A 193 10.28 8.34 21.86
C GLY A 193 11.62 7.62 21.74
N LYS A 194 11.75 6.46 22.41
CA LYS A 194 12.95 5.61 22.27
C LYS A 194 13.07 5.08 20.82
N PRO A 195 14.29 4.88 20.29
CA PRO A 195 14.50 4.25 18.99
C PRO A 195 13.84 2.88 18.89
N LEU A 196 13.25 2.58 17.74
CA LEU A 196 12.51 1.35 17.50
C LEU A 196 13.33 0.46 16.56
N ARG A 197 13.93 -0.60 17.10
CA ARG A 197 14.86 -1.50 16.37
C ARG A 197 14.23 -2.80 15.92
N THR A 198 13.04 -3.11 16.41
CA THR A 198 12.30 -4.32 16.07
C THR A 198 10.84 -3.99 15.83
N VAL A 199 10.17 -4.79 14.99
CA VAL A 199 8.74 -4.69 14.73
C VAL A 199 7.93 -4.80 16.03
N ASN A 200 8.37 -5.64 16.97
CA ASN A 200 7.73 -5.81 18.27
C ASN A 200 7.81 -4.55 19.15
N ALA A 201 8.96 -3.86 19.14
CA ALA A 201 9.10 -2.60 19.87
C ALA A 201 8.17 -1.52 19.28
N ALA A 202 8.06 -1.48 17.96
CA ALA A 202 7.22 -0.53 17.26
C ALA A 202 5.72 -0.79 17.50
N ALA A 203 5.28 -2.05 17.45
CA ALA A 203 3.91 -2.44 17.79
C ALA A 203 3.55 -2.10 19.25
N ARG A 204 4.46 -2.33 20.21
CA ARG A 204 4.26 -1.93 21.61
C ARG A 204 4.13 -0.42 21.76
N TRP A 205 4.89 0.36 20.98
CA TRP A 205 4.77 1.81 20.99
C TRP A 205 3.38 2.26 20.49
N ILE A 206 2.86 1.66 19.42
CA ILE A 206 1.48 1.91 18.94
C ILE A 206 0.46 1.56 20.04
N ALA A 207 0.58 0.37 20.63
CA ALA A 207 -0.33 -0.07 21.70
C ALA A 207 -0.34 0.89 22.89
N ALA A 208 0.82 1.42 23.29
CA ALA A 208 0.92 2.41 24.36
C ALA A 208 0.19 3.71 24.02
N ARG A 209 0.37 4.25 22.80
CA ARG A 209 -0.35 5.45 22.34
C ARG A 209 -1.87 5.25 22.29
N LEU A 210 -2.32 4.05 21.93
CA LEU A 210 -3.76 3.71 21.95
C LEU A 210 -4.33 3.61 23.36
N ALA A 211 -3.54 3.19 24.35
CA ALA A 211 -3.95 3.09 25.74
C ALA A 211 -4.02 4.46 26.46
N GLU A 212 -3.31 5.47 25.93
CA GLU A 212 -3.36 6.86 26.41
C GLU A 212 -4.62 7.60 25.94
N GLN A 213 -5.34 7.06 24.95
CA GLN A 213 -6.62 7.61 24.53
C GLN A 213 -7.68 7.27 25.57
N PRO A 214 -8.53 8.23 26.00
CA PRO A 214 -9.72 7.89 26.76
C PRO A 214 -10.53 6.88 25.93
N GLU A 215 -11.06 5.82 26.57
CA GLU A 215 -11.93 4.87 25.89
C GLU A 215 -13.08 5.63 25.25
N THR A 216 -13.00 5.82 23.93
CA THR A 216 -14.13 6.26 23.15
C THR A 216 -15.05 5.05 23.09
N ALA A 217 -16.08 5.11 23.92
CA ALA A 217 -17.10 4.09 24.05
C ALA A 217 -17.71 3.74 22.69
N GLY A 218 -17.64 2.45 22.33
CA GLY A 218 -18.62 1.78 21.49
C GLY A 218 -18.60 2.05 19.98
N ALA A 219 -18.11 1.07 19.23
CA ALA A 219 -18.77 0.67 17.99
C ALA A 219 -19.00 -0.84 18.08
N ALA A 220 -20.24 -1.20 18.44
CA ALA A 220 -20.81 -2.53 18.31
C ALA A 220 -21.34 -2.73 16.87
#